data_AF-A0AAD5C800-F1
#
_entry.id   AF-A0AAD5C800-F1
#
_cell.length_a   1.000
_cell.length_b   1.000
_cell.length_c   1.000
_cell.angle_alpha   90.00
_cell.angle_beta   90.00
_cell.angle_gamma   90.00
#
_symmetry.space_group_name_H-M   'P 1'
#
loop_
_entity.id
_entity.type
_entity.pdbx_description
1 polymer ?
#
loop_
_entity_poly.entity_id
_entity_poly.type
_entity_poly.pdbx_seq_one_letter_code
_entity_poly.pdbx_strand_id
1 'polypeptide(L)'
;MALRNSGLIALFDVDGTLTAPRKGVTPKMLKFMQDLRKVVNVGVVGGSDLVKISEQLGSTVINDYDYVFAENGLVAYKDGKLVGTQSLKKFLGEENIKVHNIRTKMVEVLREKFAHLKLTFSIGGQISFDGGNDHEIYESERTVGHTVTSPDDTLSQCTTLFLNKQA
;
A
#
# COMPACT_ATOMS: atom_id res chain seq x y z
N MET A 1 24.49 10.66 1.90
CA MET A 1 23.28 9.85 1.64
C MET A 1 22.14 10.42 2.46
N ALA A 2 20.95 10.60 1.89
CA ALA A 2 19.78 10.96 2.70
C ALA A 2 19.52 9.84 3.71
N LEU A 3 19.35 10.15 5.00
CA LEU A 3 18.90 9.15 5.96
C LEU A 3 17.52 8.65 5.52
N ARG A 4 17.38 7.33 5.42
CA ARG A 4 16.08 6.69 5.20
C ARG A 4 15.15 7.07 6.35
N ASN A 5 13.97 7.58 6.03
CA ASN A 5 12.98 7.87 7.07
C ASN A 5 12.32 6.57 7.53
N SER A 6 12.92 5.92 8.52
CA SER A 6 12.45 4.63 9.04
C SER A 6 11.11 4.73 9.79
N GLY A 7 10.70 5.93 10.19
CA GLY A 7 9.40 6.20 10.80
C GLY A 7 8.34 6.59 9.78
N LEU A 8 8.54 6.29 8.50
CA LEU A 8 7.60 6.60 7.44
C LEU A 8 7.48 5.40 6.51
N ILE A 9 6.26 5.11 6.08
CA ILE A 9 5.98 4.11 5.04
C ILE A 9 5.22 4.82 3.92
N ALA A 10 5.53 4.47 2.67
CA ALA A 10 4.71 4.81 1.51
C ALA A 10 3.98 3.53 1.08
N LEU A 11 2.66 3.53 1.17
CA LEU A 11 1.81 2.38 0.86
C LEU A 11 1.06 2.62 -0.45
N PHE A 12 1.13 1.66 -1.37
CA PHE A 12 0.61 1.76 -2.73
C PHE A 12 -0.41 0.67 -3.02
N ASP A 13 -1.55 1.02 -3.62
CA ASP A 13 -2.39 0.01 -4.29
C ASP A 13 -1.66 -0.53 -5.53
N VAL A 14 -2.08 -1.68 -6.05
CA VAL A 14 -1.42 -2.32 -7.18
C VAL A 14 -2.01 -1.81 -8.50
N ASP A 15 -3.28 -2.12 -8.77
CA ASP A 15 -3.91 -1.90 -10.08
C ASP A 15 -4.38 -0.44 -10.25
N GLY A 16 -4.02 0.19 -11.36
CA GLY A 16 -4.31 1.63 -11.60
C GLY A 16 -3.36 2.60 -10.91
N THR A 17 -2.57 2.11 -9.96
CA THR A 17 -1.62 2.90 -9.16
C THR A 17 -0.18 2.61 -9.53
N LEU A 18 0.31 1.38 -9.33
CA LEU A 18 1.66 0.99 -9.74
C LEU A 18 1.68 0.46 -11.17
N THR A 19 0.57 -0.15 -11.59
CA THR A 19 0.40 -0.70 -12.92
C THR A 19 -0.74 -0.03 -13.65
N ALA A 20 -0.70 -0.03 -14.97
CA ALA A 20 -1.92 0.22 -15.73
C ALA A 20 -2.95 -0.90 -15.43
N PRO A 21 -4.26 -0.62 -15.52
CA PRO A 21 -5.29 -1.59 -15.19
C PRO A 21 -5.09 -2.94 -15.90
N ARG A 22 -5.04 -4.02 -15.11
CA ARG A 22 -4.84 -5.42 -15.54
C ARG A 22 -3.56 -5.67 -16.36
N LYS A 23 -2.55 -4.81 -16.20
CA LYS A 23 -1.24 -4.97 -16.85
C LYS A 23 -0.14 -5.20 -15.83
N GLY A 24 0.98 -5.73 -16.30
CA GLY A 24 2.21 -5.82 -15.51
C GLY A 24 2.86 -4.45 -15.31
N VAL A 25 3.65 -4.34 -14.26
CA VAL A 25 4.43 -3.17 -13.90
C VAL A 25 5.49 -2.89 -14.97
N THR A 26 5.74 -1.61 -15.24
CA THR A 26 6.77 -1.21 -16.19
C THR A 26 8.16 -1.27 -15.54
N PRO A 27 9.24 -1.53 -16.30
CA PRO A 27 10.61 -1.45 -15.77
C PRO A 27 10.95 -0.08 -15.18
N LYS A 28 10.37 0.99 -15.74
CA LYS A 28 10.47 2.37 -15.22
C LYS A 28 9.95 2.46 -13.79
N MET A 29 8.76 1.92 -13.53
CA MET A 29 8.14 1.92 -12.20
C MET A 29 8.90 1.01 -11.22
N LEU A 30 9.34 -0.18 -11.64
CA LEU A 30 10.16 -1.06 -10.80
C LEU A 30 11.44 -0.37 -10.33
N LYS A 31 12.17 0.26 -11.25
CA LYS A 31 13.38 1.02 -10.92
C LYS A 31 13.09 2.16 -9.95
N PHE A 32 11.98 2.87 -10.18
CA PHE A 32 11.56 3.94 -9.29
C PHE A 32 11.27 3.44 -7.87
N MET A 33 10.56 2.32 -7.73
CA MET A 33 10.26 1.74 -6.41
C MET A 33 11.54 1.33 -5.66
N GLN A 34 12.53 0.79 -6.37
CA GLN A 34 13.84 0.49 -5.79
C GLN A 34 14.56 1.74 -5.29
N ASP A 35 14.48 2.86 -6.03
CA ASP A 35 15.06 4.13 -5.63
C ASP A 35 14.30 4.75 -4.44
N LEU A 36 12.97 4.68 -4.45
CA LEU A 36 12.11 5.14 -3.36
C LEU A 36 12.38 4.37 -2.06
N ARG A 37 12.58 3.05 -2.15
CA ARG A 37 12.90 2.18 -1.00
C ARG A 37 14.19 2.57 -0.27
N LYS A 38 15.13 3.26 -0.95
CA LYS A 38 16.35 3.77 -0.33
C LYS A 38 16.10 4.95 0.61
N VAL A 39 15.01 5.70 0.42
CA VAL A 39 14.70 6.92 1.18
C VAL A 39 13.53 6.77 2.15
N VAL A 40 12.60 5.85 1.88
CA VAL A 40 11.43 5.57 2.74
C VAL A 40 11.15 4.06 2.76
N ASN A 41 10.42 3.56 3.75
CA ASN A 41 9.89 2.19 3.65
C ASN A 41 8.78 2.16 2.60
N VAL A 42 8.77 1.14 1.74
CA VAL A 42 7.78 0.98 0.67
C VAL A 42 6.96 -0.27 0.95
N GLY A 43 5.64 -0.11 0.93
CA GLY A 43 4.70 -1.20 1.04
C GLY A 43 3.72 -1.23 -0.12
N VAL A 44 3.27 -2.42 -0.49
CA VAL A 44 2.18 -2.60 -1.45
C VAL A 44 0.98 -3.24 -0.78
N VAL A 45 -0.21 -2.83 -1.18
CA VAL A 45 -1.46 -3.38 -0.69
C VAL A 45 -2.36 -3.70 -1.87
N GLY A 46 -2.94 -4.90 -1.87
CA GLY A 46 -3.87 -5.31 -2.91
C GLY A 46 -5.04 -6.08 -2.31
N GLY A 47 -6.24 -5.86 -2.86
CA GLY A 47 -7.41 -6.66 -2.51
C GLY A 47 -7.36 -8.09 -3.03
N SER A 48 -6.47 -8.36 -3.98
CA SER A 48 -6.23 -9.67 -4.56
C SER A 48 -5.30 -10.53 -3.70
N ASP A 49 -5.28 -11.84 -3.98
CA ASP A 49 -4.28 -12.76 -3.47
C ASP A 49 -2.85 -12.39 -3.91
N LEU A 50 -1.85 -12.98 -3.25
CA LEU A 50 -0.44 -12.74 -3.55
C LEU A 50 -0.07 -13.14 -4.99
N VAL A 51 -0.74 -14.14 -5.57
CA VAL A 51 -0.44 -14.63 -6.93
C VAL A 51 -0.73 -13.53 -7.94
N LYS A 52 -1.92 -12.93 -7.89
CA LYS A 52 -2.30 -11.80 -8.76
C LYS A 52 -1.42 -10.58 -8.56
N ILE A 53 -1.07 -10.26 -7.30
CA ILE A 53 -0.13 -9.17 -7.01
C ILE A 53 1.23 -9.47 -7.67
N SER A 54 1.69 -10.72 -7.61
CA SER A 54 2.96 -11.16 -8.22
C SER A 54 2.90 -11.17 -9.75
N GLU A 55 1.75 -11.46 -10.36
CA GLU A 55 1.57 -11.34 -11.82
C GLU A 55 1.73 -9.89 -12.28
N GLN A 56 1.28 -8.93 -11.47
CA GLN A 56 1.38 -7.51 -11.78
C GLN A 56 2.74 -6.92 -11.44
N LEU A 57 3.31 -7.22 -10.26
CA LEU A 57 4.52 -6.58 -9.75
C LEU A 57 5.79 -7.43 -9.93
N GLY A 58 5.67 -8.68 -10.34
CA GLY A 58 6.76 -9.64 -10.47
C GLY A 58 6.77 -10.68 -9.35
N SER A 59 7.37 -11.84 -9.63
CA SER A 59 7.42 -12.98 -8.70
C SER A 59 8.27 -12.73 -7.45
N THR A 60 9.11 -11.69 -7.45
CA THR A 60 9.97 -11.29 -6.33
C THR A 60 9.35 -10.25 -5.42
N VAL A 61 8.06 -9.92 -5.60
CA VAL A 61 7.35 -8.83 -4.89
C VAL A 61 7.57 -8.83 -3.38
N ILE A 62 7.56 -9.99 -2.72
CA ILE A 62 7.76 -10.09 -1.26
C ILE A 62 9.13 -9.63 -0.77
N ASN A 63 10.13 -9.62 -1.65
CA ASN A 63 11.50 -9.18 -1.37
C ASN A 63 11.78 -7.77 -1.93
N ASP A 64 11.06 -7.36 -2.97
CA ASP A 64 11.25 -6.07 -3.63
C ASP A 64 10.73 -4.90 -2.78
N TYR A 65 9.71 -5.16 -1.96
CA TYR A 65 9.10 -4.20 -1.04
C TYR A 65 9.39 -4.57 0.42
N ASP A 66 9.38 -3.57 1.31
CA ASP A 66 9.56 -3.83 2.74
C ASP A 66 8.32 -4.48 3.34
N TYR A 67 7.13 -4.16 2.80
CA TYR A 67 5.85 -4.72 3.22
C TYR A 67 5.00 -5.12 2.00
N VAL A 68 4.34 -6.28 2.09
CA VAL A 68 3.37 -6.72 1.07
C VAL A 68 2.11 -7.19 1.79
N PHE A 69 1.00 -6.52 1.51
CA PHE A 69 -0.31 -6.80 2.08
C PHE A 69 -1.23 -7.35 0.99
N ALA A 70 -1.39 -8.66 0.94
CA ALA A 70 -2.34 -9.33 0.07
C ALA A 70 -3.69 -9.50 0.77
N GLU A 71 -4.74 -9.71 -0.02
CA GLU A 71 -6.12 -9.91 0.44
C GLU A 71 -6.59 -8.78 1.39
N ASN A 72 -6.29 -7.53 1.03
CA ASN A 72 -6.55 -6.33 1.85
C ASN A 72 -5.86 -6.40 3.24
N GLY A 73 -4.64 -6.94 3.29
CA GLY A 73 -3.85 -7.01 4.53
C GLY A 73 -4.19 -8.16 5.46
N LEU A 74 -5.09 -9.07 5.06
CA LEU A 74 -5.26 -10.34 5.76
C LEU A 74 -4.00 -11.20 5.72
N VAL A 75 -3.24 -11.11 4.63
CA VAL A 75 -1.94 -11.75 4.48
C VAL A 75 -0.89 -10.66 4.38
N ALA A 76 0.04 -10.64 5.32
CA ALA A 76 1.08 -9.61 5.42
C ALA A 76 2.48 -10.24 5.42
N TYR A 77 3.34 -9.73 4.54
CA TYR A 77 4.78 -10.02 4.51
C TYR A 77 5.56 -8.79 4.90
N LYS A 78 6.69 -8.99 5.57
CA LYS A 78 7.70 -7.97 5.87
C LYS A 78 9.08 -8.54 5.61
N ASP A 79 9.91 -7.84 4.85
CA ASP A 79 11.27 -8.26 4.52
C ASP A 79 11.34 -9.72 4.01
N GLY A 80 10.41 -10.09 3.10
CA GLY A 80 10.29 -11.45 2.56
C GLY A 80 9.69 -12.49 3.49
N LYS A 81 9.38 -12.16 4.75
CA LYS A 81 8.86 -13.11 5.75
C LYS A 81 7.38 -12.87 6.02
N LEU A 82 6.62 -13.96 6.14
CA LEU A 82 5.23 -13.89 6.54
C LEU A 82 5.13 -13.41 7.99
N VAL A 83 4.45 -12.28 8.21
CA VAL A 83 4.28 -11.66 9.54
C VAL A 83 2.92 -11.98 10.13
N GLY A 84 1.91 -12.20 9.28
CA GLY A 84 0.59 -12.58 9.75
C GLY A 84 -0.31 -13.04 8.62
N THR A 85 -1.11 -14.05 8.92
CA THR A 85 -2.28 -14.43 8.15
C THR A 85 -3.49 -14.36 9.07
N GLN A 86 -4.57 -13.76 8.60
CA GLN A 86 -5.87 -13.83 9.25
C GLN A 86 -6.89 -14.38 8.27
N SER A 87 -7.67 -15.37 8.72
CA SER A 87 -8.83 -15.81 7.95
C SER A 87 -9.97 -14.81 8.18
N LEU A 88 -10.46 -14.21 7.10
CA LEU A 88 -11.58 -13.26 7.07
C LEU A 88 -12.75 -13.74 7.97
N LYS A 89 -13.12 -15.02 7.91
CA LYS A 89 -14.17 -15.65 8.72
C LYS A 89 -13.93 -15.58 10.24
N LYS A 90 -12.69 -15.81 10.68
CA LYS A 90 -12.35 -15.84 12.12
C LYS A 90 -12.32 -14.43 12.73
N PHE A 91 -12.05 -13.42 11.90
CA PHE A 91 -11.92 -12.03 12.33
C PHE A 91 -13.20 -11.18 12.17
N LEU A 92 -14.11 -11.58 11.27
CA LEU A 92 -15.38 -10.86 11.06
C LEU A 92 -16.57 -11.46 11.81
N GLY A 93 -16.46 -12.70 12.29
CA GLY A 93 -17.66 -13.47 12.65
C GLY A 93 -18.50 -13.75 11.40
N GLU A 94 -19.33 -14.79 11.44
CA GLU A 94 -20.06 -15.25 10.24
C GLU A 94 -21.05 -14.22 9.67
N GLU A 95 -21.39 -13.15 10.40
CA GLU A 95 -22.46 -12.22 10.01
C GLU A 95 -22.03 -10.92 9.30
N ASN A 96 -20.72 -10.57 9.22
CA ASN A 96 -20.28 -9.27 8.69
C ASN A 96 -19.58 -9.29 7.33
N ILE A 97 -19.74 -10.36 6.54
CA ILE A 97 -19.17 -10.50 5.18
C ILE A 97 -20.01 -9.72 4.14
N LYS A 98 -20.41 -8.48 4.45
CA LYS A 98 -20.91 -7.55 3.45
C LYS A 98 -19.82 -6.51 3.25
N VAL A 99 -19.04 -6.68 2.17
CA VAL A 99 -18.13 -5.82 1.38
C VAL A 99 -17.59 -4.48 1.97
N HIS A 100 -18.26 -3.83 2.92
CA HIS A 100 -17.97 -2.50 3.45
C HIS A 100 -16.93 -2.45 4.59
N ASN A 101 -16.62 -3.56 5.27
CA ASN A 101 -15.76 -3.54 6.47
C ASN A 101 -14.30 -3.96 6.26
N ILE A 102 -13.90 -4.30 5.02
CA ILE A 102 -12.55 -4.85 4.77
C ILE A 102 -11.48 -3.75 4.83
N ARG A 103 -11.75 -2.56 4.26
CA ARG A 103 -10.81 -1.43 4.25
C ARG A 103 -10.56 -0.87 5.65
N THR A 104 -11.62 -0.66 6.43
CA THR A 104 -11.52 -0.17 7.83
C THR A 104 -10.69 -1.12 8.69
N LYS A 105 -10.94 -2.43 8.57
CA LYS A 105 -10.18 -3.46 9.31
C LYS A 105 -8.73 -3.57 8.88
N MET A 106 -8.45 -3.41 7.59
CA MET A 106 -7.07 -3.32 7.11
C MET A 106 -6.32 -2.19 7.81
N VAL A 107 -6.94 -1.02 7.91
CA VAL A 107 -6.36 0.13 8.63
C VAL A 107 -6.20 -0.18 10.12
N GLU A 108 -7.16 -0.81 10.78
CA GLU A 108 -7.04 -1.23 12.19
C GLU A 108 -5.88 -2.21 12.41
N VAL A 109 -5.76 -3.26 11.58
CA VAL A 109 -4.67 -4.24 11.66
C VAL A 109 -3.33 -3.56 11.42
N LEU A 110 -3.28 -2.63 10.45
CA LEU A 110 -2.07 -1.84 10.18
C LEU A 110 -1.71 -0.94 11.37
N ARG A 111 -2.70 -0.29 11.98
CA ARG A 111 -2.51 0.54 13.17
C ARG A 111 -2.03 -0.30 14.36
N GLU A 112 -2.67 -1.41 14.67
CA GLU A 112 -2.34 -2.23 15.83
C GLU A 112 -0.95 -2.85 15.69
N LYS A 113 -0.69 -3.55 14.58
CA LYS A 113 0.57 -4.27 14.38
C LYS A 113 1.75 -3.35 14.12
N PHE A 114 1.50 -2.16 13.56
CA PHE A 114 2.56 -1.27 13.10
C PHE A 114 2.48 0.14 13.71
N ALA A 115 1.76 0.33 14.84
CA ALA A 115 1.69 1.59 15.59
C ALA A 115 3.05 2.23 15.88
N HIS A 116 4.07 1.38 16.09
CA HIS A 116 5.44 1.79 16.38
C HIS A 116 6.19 2.40 15.19
N LEU A 117 5.68 2.25 13.96
CA LEU A 117 6.37 2.66 12.73
C LEU A 117 6.01 4.07 12.25
N LYS A 118 5.18 4.83 12.98
CA LYS A 118 4.70 6.18 12.58
C LYS A 118 4.22 6.19 11.11
N LEU A 119 3.46 5.15 10.75
CA LEU A 119 2.96 4.90 9.40
C LEU A 119 2.28 6.14 8.81
N THR A 120 2.71 6.55 7.63
CA THR A 120 1.91 7.38 6.72
C THR A 120 1.41 6.47 5.62
N PHE A 121 0.26 6.75 5.02
CA PHE A 121 -0.36 5.88 4.03
C PHE A 121 -0.68 6.65 2.76
N SER A 122 -0.77 5.92 1.65
CA SER A 122 -1.42 6.26 0.38
C SER A 122 -0.65 7.14 -0.58
N ILE A 123 -0.11 6.50 -1.62
CA ILE A 123 -0.23 7.04 -2.99
C ILE A 123 -0.84 5.96 -3.89
N GLY A 124 -2.16 6.05 -4.04
CA GLY A 124 -2.88 5.67 -5.26
C GLY A 124 -3.90 4.53 -5.16
N GLY A 125 -5.06 4.75 -5.78
CA GLY A 125 -6.12 3.81 -6.16
C GLY A 125 -7.19 4.58 -6.93
N GLN A 126 -7.88 3.98 -7.90
CA GLN A 126 -8.84 4.65 -8.79
C GLN A 126 -10.18 5.02 -8.12
N ILE A 127 -10.23 5.11 -6.79
CA ILE A 127 -11.48 5.21 -6.05
C ILE A 127 -11.86 6.68 -5.86
N SER A 128 -12.83 7.09 -6.66
CA SER A 128 -13.58 8.34 -6.57
C SER A 128 -14.03 8.63 -5.13
N PHE A 129 -13.76 9.83 -4.65
CA PHE A 129 -14.42 10.46 -3.51
C PHE A 129 -15.84 10.94 -3.88
N ASP A 130 -16.65 10.09 -4.49
CA ASP A 130 -18.04 10.44 -4.76
C ASP A 130 -18.99 9.42 -4.10
N GLY A 131 -19.36 9.76 -2.86
CA GLY A 131 -20.68 9.42 -2.30
C GLY A 131 -20.86 8.10 -1.54
N GLY A 132 -19.81 7.32 -1.28
CA GLY A 132 -19.85 6.19 -0.33
C GLY A 132 -19.44 6.65 1.07
N ASN A 133 -19.99 6.06 2.15
CA ASN A 133 -19.78 6.40 3.58
C ASN A 133 -18.31 6.26 4.06
N ASP A 134 -17.41 7.04 3.48
CA ASP A 134 -15.93 6.91 3.53
C ASP A 134 -15.26 8.08 4.29
N HIS A 135 -15.92 8.67 5.29
CA HIS A 135 -15.38 9.83 6.02
C HIS A 135 -14.37 9.46 7.13
N GLU A 136 -14.45 8.28 7.73
CA GLU A 136 -13.64 7.95 8.93
C GLU A 136 -12.22 7.39 8.64
N ILE A 137 -11.91 7.08 7.38
CA ILE A 137 -10.64 6.42 7.02
C ILE A 137 -9.52 7.45 6.74
N TYR A 138 -9.90 8.70 6.42
CA TYR A 138 -8.98 9.79 6.07
C TYR A 138 -8.75 10.80 7.20
N GLU A 139 -9.55 10.80 8.27
CA GLU A 139 -9.47 11.76 9.38
C GLU A 139 -8.59 11.28 10.56
N SER A 140 -7.47 10.63 10.27
CA SER A 140 -6.46 10.38 11.31
C SER A 140 -5.33 11.36 11.12
N GLU A 141 -5.00 12.15 12.14
CA GLU A 141 -3.87 13.10 12.17
C GLU A 141 -2.51 12.50 11.75
N ARG A 142 -2.41 11.17 11.68
CA ARG A 142 -1.21 10.39 11.29
C ARG A 142 -1.25 9.81 9.88
N THR A 143 -2.23 10.18 9.05
CA THR A 143 -2.39 9.62 7.69
C THR A 143 -2.58 10.75 6.68
N VAL A 144 -1.84 10.71 5.58
CA VAL A 144 -1.92 11.72 4.51
C VAL A 144 -2.32 11.03 3.22
N GLY A 145 -3.62 11.07 2.89
CA GLY A 145 -4.13 10.46 1.68
C GLY A 145 -3.74 11.25 0.43
N HIS A 146 -3.13 10.58 -0.56
CA HIS A 146 -2.94 11.12 -1.90
C HIS A 146 -3.71 10.31 -2.94
N THR A 147 -4.61 10.98 -3.67
CA THR A 147 -5.29 10.42 -4.83
C THR A 147 -4.35 10.47 -6.04
N VAL A 148 -4.31 9.36 -6.80
CA VAL A 148 -3.65 9.34 -8.11
C VAL A 148 -4.60 8.86 -9.18
N THR A 149 -4.31 9.28 -10.40
CA THR A 149 -5.08 8.92 -11.60
C THR A 149 -4.38 7.91 -12.48
N SER A 150 -3.06 7.71 -12.28
CA SER A 150 -2.25 6.80 -13.10
C SER A 150 -0.90 6.47 -12.44
N PRO A 151 -0.16 5.48 -12.99
CA PRO A 151 1.23 5.23 -12.59
C PRO A 151 2.17 6.42 -12.80
N ASP A 152 2.00 7.21 -13.86
CA ASP A 152 2.86 8.39 -14.07
C ASP A 152 2.56 9.51 -13.06
N ASP A 153 1.30 9.66 -12.65
CA ASP A 153 0.90 10.56 -11.57
C ASP A 153 1.52 10.13 -10.23
N THR A 154 1.48 8.82 -9.93
CA THR A 154 2.17 8.23 -8.76
C THR A 154 3.66 8.56 -8.75
N LEU A 155 4.36 8.40 -9.88
CA LEU A 155 5.77 8.76 -10.00
C LEU A 155 6.02 10.25 -9.70
N SER A 156 5.19 11.14 -10.26
CA SER A 156 5.32 12.59 -10.09
C SER A 156 5.14 13.02 -8.63
N GLN A 157 4.09 12.50 -7.97
CA GLN A 157 3.79 12.82 -6.58
C GLN A 157 4.86 12.25 -5.63
N CYS A 158 5.24 10.98 -5.79
CA CYS A 158 6.31 10.39 -4.99
C CYS A 158 7.65 11.11 -5.16
N THR A 159 7.96 11.53 -6.39
CA THR A 159 9.19 12.30 -6.65
C THR A 159 9.16 13.59 -5.83
N THR A 160 8.06 14.34 -5.88
CA THR A 160 7.92 15.59 -5.13
C THR A 160 7.99 15.38 -3.61
N LEU A 161 7.37 14.33 -3.10
CA LEU A 161 7.26 14.08 -1.65
C LEU A 161 8.51 13.48 -1.02
N PHE A 162 9.21 12.59 -1.72
CA PHE A 162 10.27 11.78 -1.13
C PHE A 162 11.65 11.99 -1.75
N LEU A 163 11.70 12.39 -3.03
CA LEU A 163 12.97 12.47 -3.79
C LEU A 163 13.39 13.90 -4.08
N ASN A 164 12.45 14.84 -4.12
CA ASN A 164 12.72 16.24 -4.35
C ASN A 164 13.17 16.89 -3.04
N LYS A 165 14.44 16.71 -2.72
CA LYS A 165 15.13 17.65 -1.86
C LYS A 165 15.26 18.94 -2.65
N GLN A 166 14.51 19.98 -2.26
CA GLN A 166 15.02 21.31 -2.50
C GLN A 166 16.42 21.39 -1.87
N ALA A 167 17.32 21.98 -2.67
CA ALA A 167 18.67 22.45 -2.41
C ALA A 167 19.17 22.46 -0.95
#